data_AF-A0AAV2AXN9-F1
#
_entry.id   AF-A0AAV2AXN9-F1
#
_cell.length_a   1.000
_cell.length_b   1.000
_cell.length_c   1.000
_cell.angle_alpha   90.00
_cell.angle_beta   90.00
_cell.angle_gamma   90.00
#
_symmetry.space_group_name_H-M   'P 1'
#
loop_
_entity.id
_entity.type
_entity.pdbx_description
1 polymer ?
#
loop_
_entity_poly.entity_id
_entity_poly.type
_entity_poly.pdbx_seq_one_letter_code
_entity_poly.pdbx_strand_id
1 'polypeptide(L)'
;MKTFDGSSRIFGKDPESWKKDSGLSFANLVEIDNGHSTVSNLNANSNSSNALTWIEQECLSSIQETSSWCTDNENDAWLKQNRLRALHQLLSTSHAGCSSSSISSCNADSNEILQVKNNDSQAKILNCCEGSHDEAEIKGSRLAKLPSYNVSSLMVLKSETGFYDAHCHIDFLLRNERFTGTYADYIAKHKDSYPKSYKGCITVFCKPHSFAEKNVWGKILVQDNVWGAFGCHPKSANFYNDRIERDLERALCHGKVRALGEIGLDYSERSECPTKKQHDVFRRQLKIAQRRKFHVVIHCRDADDDAIKIMHEILPKDTIFHLHCFTGNWKTAQKWIKAFPNVYIGITNLVTFSSAVETHGVARYIPLNRLLLETDAPYFVPTKVRSSSRARFSHPGMAIHVAAQIAAIKNIRIEEVLRSTCVNTQVVYNIP
;
A
#
# COMPACT_ATOMS: atom_id res chain seq x y z
N MET A 1 13.01 22.56 -56.33
CA MET A 1 13.29 21.54 -55.29
C MET A 1 12.17 20.50 -55.33
N LYS A 2 12.48 19.22 -55.11
CA LYS A 2 11.47 18.15 -55.10
C LYS A 2 11.03 17.85 -53.67
N THR A 3 9.72 17.73 -53.46
CA THR A 3 9.18 16.83 -52.43
C THR A 3 9.34 15.39 -52.89
N PHE A 4 9.51 14.46 -51.95
CA PHE A 4 9.50 13.02 -52.19
C PHE A 4 8.69 12.37 -51.08
N ASP A 5 7.72 11.54 -51.43
CA ASP A 5 7.25 10.47 -50.55
C ASP A 5 8.27 9.31 -50.55
N GLY A 6 8.05 8.32 -49.68
CA GLY A 6 8.90 7.14 -49.62
C GLY A 6 8.40 6.14 -48.58
N SER A 7 8.00 4.95 -49.04
CA SER A 7 7.37 3.92 -48.18
C SER A 7 8.07 2.56 -48.27
N SER A 8 8.68 2.14 -47.15
CA SER A 8 9.21 0.79 -46.87
C SER A 8 9.52 0.72 -45.37
N ARG A 9 9.06 -0.24 -44.54
CA ARG A 9 9.21 -1.72 -44.58
C ARG A 9 10.69 -2.15 -44.69
N ILE A 10 11.20 -3.20 -44.05
CA ILE A 10 10.65 -4.35 -43.28
C ILE A 10 11.44 -4.35 -41.92
N PHE A 11 11.03 -4.82 -40.73
CA PHE A 11 10.28 -6.01 -40.25
C PHE A 11 9.44 -5.66 -38.99
N GLY A 12 8.57 -6.52 -38.45
CA GLY A 12 8.10 -7.82 -38.95
C GLY A 12 7.91 -8.90 -37.86
N LYS A 13 6.77 -8.88 -37.16
CA LYS A 13 6.15 -10.06 -36.52
C LYS A 13 4.62 -9.98 -36.65
N ASP A 14 3.99 -11.15 -36.70
CA ASP A 14 2.57 -11.36 -36.99
C ASP A 14 1.72 -11.33 -35.69
N PRO A 15 0.58 -10.60 -35.63
CA PRO A 15 -0.35 -10.62 -34.50
C PRO A 15 -0.89 -12.01 -34.11
N GLU A 16 -0.97 -12.97 -35.03
CA GLU A 16 -1.48 -14.33 -34.74
C GLU A 16 -0.49 -15.18 -33.90
N SER A 17 0.77 -14.76 -33.75
CA SER A 17 1.85 -15.56 -33.12
C SER A 17 1.74 -15.78 -31.60
N TRP A 18 0.63 -15.41 -30.97
CA TRP A 18 0.36 -15.59 -29.53
C TRP A 18 -0.70 -16.66 -29.20
N LYS A 19 -1.15 -17.46 -30.19
CA LYS A 19 -2.17 -18.52 -30.01
C LYS A 19 -1.61 -19.93 -29.70
N LYS A 20 -0.31 -20.07 -29.42
CA LYS A 20 0.31 -21.32 -28.95
C LYS A 20 1.35 -21.05 -27.86
N ASP A 21 0.87 -21.04 -26.60
CA ASP A 21 1.56 -21.54 -25.40
C ASP A 21 0.74 -21.16 -24.15
N SER A 22 -0.32 -21.94 -23.89
CA SER A 22 -1.17 -21.77 -22.68
C SER A 22 -1.97 -23.01 -22.28
N GLY A 23 -2.22 -23.96 -23.19
CA GLY A 23 -2.73 -25.31 -22.87
C GLY A 23 -4.15 -25.41 -22.31
N LEU A 24 -4.92 -24.31 -22.31
CA LEU A 24 -6.25 -24.23 -21.69
C LEU A 24 -7.35 -24.02 -22.75
N SER A 25 -8.33 -24.92 -22.76
CA SER A 25 -9.49 -24.85 -23.66
C SER A 25 -10.51 -23.80 -23.21
N PHE A 26 -11.00 -23.00 -24.14
CA PHE A 26 -11.98 -21.94 -23.90
C PHE A 26 -13.41 -22.51 -23.78
N ALA A 27 -13.74 -23.05 -22.61
CA ALA A 27 -15.07 -23.57 -22.28
C ALA A 27 -15.46 -23.16 -20.84
N ASN A 28 -16.76 -23.02 -20.57
CA ASN A 28 -17.38 -22.57 -19.30
C ASN A 28 -17.31 -21.05 -19.00
N LEU A 29 -17.50 -20.20 -20.02
CA LEU A 29 -17.80 -18.77 -19.85
C LEU A 29 -18.95 -18.27 -20.76
N VAL A 30 -20.01 -19.07 -20.90
CA VAL A 30 -21.32 -18.62 -21.40
C VAL A 30 -22.42 -19.37 -20.64
N GLU A 31 -22.92 -18.78 -19.55
CA GLU A 31 -24.34 -18.74 -19.17
C GLU A 31 -24.53 -17.95 -17.86
N ILE A 32 -25.31 -16.88 -17.96
CA ILE A 32 -26.17 -16.20 -16.98
C ILE A 32 -26.25 -14.74 -17.45
N ASP A 33 -27.28 -14.49 -18.27
CA ASP A 33 -27.89 -13.19 -18.46
C ASP A 33 -29.40 -13.44 -18.68
N ASN A 34 -30.23 -12.46 -18.35
CA ASN A 34 -31.69 -12.50 -18.23
C ASN A 34 -32.25 -13.24 -17.00
N GLY A 35 -32.94 -12.48 -16.15
CA GLY A 35 -34.33 -12.85 -15.82
C GLY A 35 -34.68 -13.23 -14.37
N HIS A 36 -35.24 -12.25 -13.66
CA HIS A 36 -36.19 -12.41 -12.54
C HIS A 36 -35.74 -13.06 -11.22
N SER A 37 -36.54 -12.74 -10.20
CA SER A 37 -36.32 -13.01 -8.78
C SER A 37 -37.07 -14.24 -8.29
N THR A 38 -36.43 -15.04 -7.43
CA THR A 38 -37.10 -15.71 -6.31
C THR A 38 -36.08 -16.05 -5.23
N VAL A 39 -36.47 -15.85 -3.97
CA VAL A 39 -35.74 -16.43 -2.83
C VAL A 39 -36.28 -17.83 -2.58
N SER A 40 -35.40 -18.82 -2.49
CA SER A 40 -35.75 -20.17 -2.06
C SER A 40 -34.69 -20.73 -1.12
N ASN A 41 -35.11 -21.20 0.06
CA ASN A 41 -34.23 -21.84 1.02
C ASN A 41 -33.65 -23.15 0.45
N LEU A 42 -32.35 -23.36 0.61
CA LEU A 42 -31.76 -24.70 0.54
C LEU A 42 -31.44 -25.16 1.97
N ASN A 43 -32.16 -26.20 2.41
CA ASN A 43 -31.90 -26.86 3.68
C ASN A 43 -30.54 -27.58 3.65
N ALA A 44 -29.87 -27.63 4.80
CA ALA A 44 -28.71 -28.47 4.98
C ALA A 44 -29.10 -29.96 4.98
N ASN A 45 -28.48 -30.77 4.11
CA ASN A 45 -28.10 -32.16 4.39
C ASN A 45 -27.31 -32.80 3.24
N SER A 46 -25.97 -32.70 3.29
CA SER A 46 -25.06 -33.60 2.55
C SER A 46 -23.66 -33.58 3.18
N ASN A 47 -23.16 -34.74 3.61
CA ASN A 47 -21.88 -34.85 4.31
C ASN A 47 -20.67 -34.79 3.36
N SER A 48 -20.04 -33.62 3.22
CA SER A 48 -18.60 -33.52 2.93
C SER A 48 -18.07 -32.12 3.21
N SER A 49 -16.90 -32.06 3.84
CA SER A 49 -16.09 -30.87 4.11
C SER A 49 -16.01 -29.84 2.97
N ASN A 50 -16.58 -28.66 3.19
CA ASN A 50 -16.15 -27.37 2.60
C ASN A 50 -16.83 -26.19 3.33
N ALA A 51 -16.45 -25.98 4.58
CA ALA A 51 -16.78 -24.74 5.29
C ALA A 51 -15.80 -23.65 4.85
N LEU A 52 -16.29 -22.66 4.09
CA LEU A 52 -15.50 -21.51 3.66
C LEU A 52 -14.88 -20.80 4.88
N THR A 53 -13.58 -20.51 4.81
CA THR A 53 -12.89 -19.77 5.86
C THR A 53 -13.45 -18.36 5.99
N TRP A 54 -13.28 -17.73 7.16
CA TRP A 54 -13.72 -16.34 7.37
C TRP A 54 -13.14 -15.37 6.33
N ILE A 55 -11.91 -15.59 5.85
CA ILE A 55 -11.29 -14.78 4.79
C ILE A 55 -12.03 -14.94 3.46
N GLU A 56 -12.45 -16.16 3.10
CA GLU A 56 -13.22 -16.41 1.89
C GLU A 56 -14.64 -15.81 1.98
N GLN A 57 -15.25 -15.84 3.17
CA GLN A 57 -16.55 -15.19 3.43
C GLN A 57 -16.46 -13.66 3.30
N GLU A 58 -15.44 -13.02 3.89
CA GLU A 58 -15.14 -11.58 3.72
C GLU A 58 -14.88 -11.22 2.25
N CYS A 59 -14.11 -12.04 1.53
CA CYS A 59 -13.87 -11.84 0.10
C CYS A 59 -15.17 -11.94 -0.73
N LEU A 60 -16.03 -12.93 -0.46
CA LEU A 60 -17.31 -13.09 -1.15
C LEU A 60 -18.28 -11.94 -0.86
N SER A 61 -18.35 -11.47 0.40
CA SER A 61 -19.12 -10.29 0.79
C SER A 61 -18.67 -9.06 -0.01
N SER A 62 -17.36 -8.79 -0.05
CA SER A 62 -16.81 -7.65 -0.79
C SER A 62 -16.98 -7.76 -2.32
N ILE A 63 -17.01 -8.98 -2.87
CA ILE A 63 -17.38 -9.23 -4.28
C ILE A 63 -18.86 -8.90 -4.52
N GLN A 64 -19.77 -9.35 -3.64
CA GLN A 64 -21.20 -9.08 -3.75
C GLN A 64 -21.50 -7.57 -3.66
N GLU A 65 -20.92 -6.86 -2.68
CA GLU A 65 -20.99 -5.40 -2.59
C GLU A 65 -20.41 -4.69 -3.83
N THR A 66 -19.34 -5.21 -4.43
CA THR A 66 -18.80 -4.64 -5.67
C THR A 66 -19.74 -4.88 -6.87
N SER A 67 -20.38 -6.05 -6.92
CA SER A 67 -21.18 -6.48 -8.08
C SER A 67 -22.46 -5.66 -8.26
N SER A 68 -23.09 -5.20 -7.18
CA SER A 68 -24.36 -4.47 -7.19
C SER A 68 -24.25 -2.97 -7.52
N TRP A 69 -23.03 -2.44 -7.64
CA TRP A 69 -22.77 -1.02 -7.95
C TRP A 69 -22.23 -0.77 -9.37
N CYS A 70 -21.81 -1.82 -10.08
CA CYS A 70 -21.28 -1.72 -11.44
C CYS A 70 -22.41 -1.80 -12.48
N THR A 71 -22.43 -0.85 -13.42
CA THR A 71 -23.33 -0.86 -14.59
C THR A 71 -22.54 -1.04 -15.87
N ASP A 72 -23.17 -1.54 -16.94
CA ASP A 72 -22.45 -2.14 -18.06
C ASP A 72 -21.69 -1.13 -18.92
N ASN A 73 -20.41 -0.97 -18.61
CA ASN A 73 -19.48 -0.05 -19.28
C ASN A 73 -18.05 -0.60 -19.22
N GLU A 74 -17.24 -0.40 -20.27
CA GLU A 74 -15.97 -1.13 -20.47
C GLU A 74 -14.91 -0.86 -19.38
N ASN A 75 -14.97 0.30 -18.71
CA ASN A 75 -14.07 0.61 -17.60
C ASN A 75 -14.30 -0.33 -16.39
N ASP A 76 -15.55 -0.72 -16.11
CA ASP A 76 -15.88 -1.63 -15.02
C ASP A 76 -15.40 -3.05 -15.30
N ALA A 77 -15.34 -3.47 -16.57
CA ALA A 77 -14.78 -4.77 -16.95
C ALA A 77 -13.29 -4.88 -16.58
N TRP A 78 -12.51 -3.82 -16.78
CA TRP A 78 -11.08 -3.77 -16.42
C TRP A 78 -10.88 -3.80 -14.88
N LEU A 79 -11.69 -3.04 -14.13
CA LEU A 79 -11.67 -3.02 -12.67
C LEU A 79 -12.11 -4.37 -12.06
N LYS A 80 -13.21 -4.95 -12.56
CA LYS A 80 -13.65 -6.32 -12.21
C LYS A 80 -12.54 -7.33 -12.49
N GLN A 81 -11.94 -7.32 -13.68
CA GLN A 81 -10.90 -8.29 -14.05
C GLN A 81 -9.62 -8.16 -13.20
N ASN A 82 -9.20 -6.95 -12.83
CA ASN A 82 -8.02 -6.77 -11.96
C ASN A 82 -8.30 -7.10 -10.48
N ARG A 83 -9.50 -6.81 -9.96
CA ARG A 83 -9.91 -7.33 -8.64
C ARG A 83 -9.96 -8.85 -8.62
N LEU A 84 -10.53 -9.48 -9.65
CA LEU A 84 -10.57 -10.94 -9.81
C LEU A 84 -9.16 -11.56 -9.90
N ARG A 85 -8.21 -10.93 -10.61
CA ARG A 85 -6.80 -11.37 -10.62
C ARG A 85 -6.18 -11.34 -9.22
N ALA A 86 -6.35 -10.25 -8.47
CA ALA A 86 -5.82 -10.12 -7.11
C ALA A 86 -6.44 -11.15 -6.15
N LEU A 87 -7.75 -11.41 -6.26
CA LEU A 87 -8.46 -12.44 -5.50
C LEU A 87 -8.01 -13.86 -5.87
N HIS A 88 -7.85 -14.16 -7.15
CA HIS A 88 -7.33 -15.46 -7.61
C HIS A 88 -5.89 -15.68 -7.13
N GLN A 89 -5.06 -14.64 -7.11
CA GLN A 89 -3.70 -14.71 -6.57
C GLN A 89 -3.71 -15.00 -5.06
N LEU A 90 -4.58 -14.34 -4.28
CA LEU A 90 -4.80 -14.66 -2.86
C LEU A 90 -5.24 -16.13 -2.64
N LEU A 91 -6.26 -16.60 -3.36
CA LEU A 91 -6.77 -17.98 -3.25
C LEU A 91 -5.73 -19.04 -3.69
N SER A 92 -4.96 -18.77 -4.75
CA SER A 92 -3.89 -19.68 -5.17
C SER A 92 -2.80 -19.84 -4.08
N THR A 93 -2.60 -18.83 -3.23
CA THR A 93 -1.66 -18.91 -2.10
C THR A 93 -2.23 -19.58 -0.84
N SER A 94 -3.55 -19.82 -0.72
CA SER A 94 -4.10 -20.62 0.38
C SER A 94 -3.96 -22.12 0.11
N HIS A 95 -4.18 -22.55 -1.14
CA HIS A 95 -4.17 -23.96 -1.53
C HIS A 95 -2.77 -24.58 -1.61
N ALA A 96 -1.72 -23.77 -1.78
CA ALA A 96 -0.32 -24.22 -1.74
C ALA A 96 0.09 -24.83 -0.37
N GLY A 97 -0.66 -24.58 0.70
CA GLY A 97 -0.40 -25.10 2.04
C GLY A 97 -0.89 -26.53 2.31
N CYS A 98 -1.49 -27.23 1.34
CA CYS A 98 -2.07 -28.56 1.54
C CYS A 98 -1.70 -29.57 0.44
N SER A 99 -0.47 -30.09 0.49
CA SER A 99 -0.10 -31.30 -0.25
C SER A 99 0.85 -32.22 0.54
N SER A 100 0.31 -33.39 0.93
CA SER A 100 1.00 -34.66 1.18
C SER A 100 2.28 -34.70 2.04
N SER A 101 2.15 -35.17 3.28
CA SER A 101 3.15 -36.07 3.88
C SER A 101 2.52 -37.05 4.88
N SER A 102 2.50 -38.33 4.52
CA SER A 102 2.39 -39.53 5.36
C SER A 102 1.36 -39.57 6.51
N ILE A 103 0.23 -40.23 6.27
CA ILE A 103 -0.51 -40.96 7.32
C ILE A 103 0.24 -42.27 7.58
N SER A 104 0.59 -42.55 8.84
CA SER A 104 1.03 -43.88 9.30
C SER A 104 0.54 -44.12 10.73
N SER A 105 -0.03 -45.30 10.96
CA SER A 105 -0.78 -45.68 12.16
C SER A 105 0.06 -45.91 13.42
N CYS A 106 -0.46 -45.50 14.58
CA CYS A 106 -0.24 -46.14 15.88
C CYS A 106 -1.58 -46.21 16.65
N ASN A 107 -1.73 -47.21 17.52
CA ASN A 107 -3.01 -47.55 18.17
C ASN A 107 -3.15 -46.96 19.59
N ALA A 108 -4.41 -46.68 19.95
CA ALA A 108 -5.10 -46.97 21.22
C ALA A 108 -4.53 -46.53 22.60
N ASP A 109 -5.49 -46.43 23.54
CA ASP A 109 -5.36 -46.54 24.99
C ASP A 109 -4.43 -45.57 25.76
N SER A 110 -5.04 -44.51 26.30
CA SER A 110 -5.29 -44.45 27.76
C SER A 110 -6.30 -43.35 28.12
N ASN A 111 -7.11 -43.59 29.16
CA ASN A 111 -7.99 -42.58 29.73
C ASN A 111 -7.23 -41.70 30.73
N GLU A 112 -7.47 -40.40 30.72
CA GLU A 112 -7.72 -39.70 31.98
C GLU A 112 -8.71 -38.54 31.79
N ILE A 113 -9.48 -38.26 32.85
CA ILE A 113 -10.67 -37.40 32.82
C ILE A 113 -10.36 -36.07 33.49
N LEU A 114 -10.75 -34.95 32.88
CA LEU A 114 -11.15 -33.75 33.63
C LEU A 114 -12.18 -32.92 32.85
N GLN A 115 -13.08 -32.27 33.60
CA GLN A 115 -14.36 -31.79 33.07
C GLN A 115 -14.28 -30.43 32.36
N VAL A 116 -14.95 -30.31 31.23
CA VAL A 116 -15.47 -29.02 30.72
C VAL A 116 -16.99 -29.07 30.81
N LYS A 117 -17.60 -28.08 31.48
CA LYS A 117 -19.06 -27.95 31.53
C LYS A 117 -19.54 -27.15 30.33
N ASN A 118 -20.48 -27.70 29.57
CA ASN A 118 -21.29 -26.91 28.65
C ASN A 118 -22.11 -25.88 29.43
N ASN A 119 -22.35 -24.73 28.81
CA ASN A 119 -23.54 -23.92 29.04
C ASN A 119 -23.76 -23.10 27.77
N ASP A 120 -24.86 -23.37 27.06
CA ASP A 120 -25.27 -22.60 25.90
C ASP A 120 -25.65 -21.18 26.28
N SER A 121 -25.33 -20.21 25.42
CA SER A 121 -25.91 -18.87 25.44
C SER A 121 -25.82 -18.28 24.04
N GLN A 122 -26.98 -17.98 23.46
CA GLN A 122 -27.11 -17.57 22.06
C GLN A 122 -26.37 -16.24 21.79
N ALA A 123 -25.49 -16.24 20.79
CA ALA A 123 -24.85 -15.02 20.32
C ALA A 123 -25.88 -14.11 19.64
N LYS A 124 -26.28 -13.02 20.30
CA LYS A 124 -27.05 -11.95 19.65
C LYS A 124 -26.18 -11.23 18.63
N ILE A 125 -26.56 -11.34 17.36
CA ILE A 125 -26.08 -10.46 16.30
C ILE A 125 -26.51 -9.02 16.65
N LEU A 126 -25.56 -8.10 16.70
CA LEU A 126 -25.84 -6.67 16.86
C LEU A 126 -25.41 -5.94 15.58
N ASN A 127 -26.38 -5.36 14.86
CA ASN A 127 -26.08 -4.55 13.68
C ASN A 127 -25.43 -3.24 14.12
N CYS A 128 -24.14 -3.06 13.83
CA CYS A 128 -23.41 -1.82 14.09
C CYS A 128 -23.60 -0.80 12.96
N CYS A 129 -24.85 -0.40 12.71
CA CYS A 129 -25.20 0.82 12.01
C CYS A 129 -26.20 1.61 12.88
N GLU A 130 -26.03 2.93 12.91
CA GLU A 130 -26.78 3.88 13.75
C GLU A 130 -26.55 3.71 15.27
N GLY A 131 -25.59 4.49 15.78
CA GLY A 131 -25.33 4.65 17.21
C GLY A 131 -24.58 5.96 17.45
N SER A 132 -25.25 6.95 18.03
CA SER A 132 -24.62 8.21 18.45
C SER A 132 -23.80 7.96 19.72
N HIS A 133 -22.47 7.96 19.60
CA HIS A 133 -21.58 7.89 20.76
C HIS A 133 -21.33 9.28 21.34
N ASP A 134 -21.85 9.52 22.54
CA ASP A 134 -21.62 10.75 23.31
C ASP A 134 -20.13 10.94 23.65
N GLU A 135 -19.70 12.20 23.73
CA GLU A 135 -18.31 12.58 24.00
C GLU A 135 -17.93 12.39 25.48
N ALA A 136 -17.57 11.16 25.86
CA ALA A 136 -16.88 10.89 27.10
C ALA A 136 -15.42 11.42 27.03
N GLU A 137 -15.13 12.54 27.70
CA GLU A 137 -13.78 13.08 27.82
C GLU A 137 -12.80 12.03 28.40
N ILE A 138 -11.78 11.64 27.64
CA ILE A 138 -10.69 10.78 28.13
C ILE A 138 -9.70 11.60 28.97
N LYS A 139 -10.17 12.12 30.10
CA LYS A 139 -9.34 12.74 31.14
C LYS A 139 -8.80 11.65 32.08
N GLY A 140 -7.49 11.37 31.97
CA GLY A 140 -6.74 10.71 33.04
C GLY A 140 -6.50 9.20 32.93
N SER A 141 -6.87 8.53 31.84
CA SER A 141 -6.39 7.15 31.61
C SER A 141 -4.87 7.16 31.43
N ARG A 142 -4.12 6.40 32.25
CA ARG A 142 -2.70 6.12 31.97
C ARG A 142 -2.57 5.61 30.54
N LEU A 143 -1.78 6.27 29.69
CA LEU A 143 -1.54 5.77 28.33
C LEU A 143 -1.07 4.32 28.40
N ALA A 144 -1.79 3.42 27.72
CA ALA A 144 -1.41 2.02 27.62
C ALA A 144 0.00 1.94 27.01
N LYS A 145 0.96 1.42 27.79
CA LYS A 145 2.38 1.39 27.43
C LYS A 145 2.55 0.74 26.06
N LEU A 146 3.17 1.47 25.12
CA LEU A 146 3.40 1.04 23.74
C LEU A 146 3.93 -0.41 23.70
N PRO A 147 3.19 -1.36 23.08
CA PRO A 147 3.59 -2.76 23.04
C PRO A 147 4.98 -2.96 22.43
N SER A 148 5.83 -3.73 23.11
CA SER A 148 7.19 -4.03 22.66
C SER A 148 7.17 -5.13 21.59
N TYR A 149 7.77 -4.84 20.44
CA TYR A 149 7.97 -5.79 19.34
C TYR A 149 9.42 -6.34 19.31
N ASN A 150 9.68 -7.41 18.55
CA ASN A 150 11.03 -7.93 18.30
C ASN A 150 11.26 -8.05 16.78
N VAL A 151 12.48 -7.74 16.32
CA VAL A 151 12.90 -7.89 14.91
C VAL A 151 14.10 -8.82 14.71
N SER A 152 14.73 -9.33 15.78
CA SER A 152 15.92 -10.18 15.66
C SER A 152 15.63 -11.50 14.95
N SER A 153 14.43 -12.06 15.14
CA SER A 153 13.93 -13.19 14.35
C SER A 153 13.68 -12.80 12.89
N LEU A 154 13.13 -11.61 12.64
CA LEU A 154 12.73 -11.13 11.31
C LEU A 154 13.89 -10.77 10.38
N MET A 155 15.07 -10.47 10.93
CA MET A 155 16.31 -10.35 10.14
C MET A 155 16.77 -11.71 9.57
N VAL A 156 16.41 -12.82 10.23
CA VAL A 156 16.86 -14.18 9.88
C VAL A 156 15.78 -14.99 9.15
N LEU A 157 14.51 -14.75 9.46
CA LEU A 157 13.34 -15.43 8.89
C LEU A 157 13.32 -15.36 7.36
N LYS A 158 13.28 -16.54 6.74
CA LYS A 158 12.81 -16.71 5.36
C LYS A 158 11.27 -16.57 5.34
N SER A 159 10.76 -15.38 5.64
CA SER A 159 9.33 -15.10 5.41
C SER A 159 9.09 -15.04 3.91
N GLU A 160 8.25 -15.93 3.39
CA GLU A 160 7.82 -15.91 1.98
C GLU A 160 7.09 -14.60 1.64
N THR A 161 6.36 -14.06 2.63
CA THR A 161 5.83 -12.70 2.64
C THR A 161 6.93 -11.67 2.92
N GLY A 162 7.64 -11.27 1.86
CA GLY A 162 8.48 -10.07 1.87
C GLY A 162 7.67 -8.76 1.91
N PHE A 163 8.35 -7.63 2.14
CA PHE A 163 7.77 -6.29 2.25
C PHE A 163 8.43 -5.27 1.32
N TYR A 164 7.71 -4.19 1.03
CA TYR A 164 8.20 -3.01 0.34
C TYR A 164 8.22 -1.80 1.29
N ASP A 165 9.16 -0.88 1.10
CA ASP A 165 9.06 0.48 1.65
C ASP A 165 8.34 1.39 0.63
N ALA A 166 7.16 1.88 0.98
CA ALA A 166 6.29 2.64 0.10
C ALA A 166 6.70 4.11 -0.07
N HIS A 167 7.63 4.65 0.74
CA HIS A 167 8.15 6.02 0.56
C HIS A 167 9.52 6.22 1.23
N CYS A 168 10.52 6.55 0.41
CA CYS A 168 11.84 7.00 0.89
C CYS A 168 12.53 7.98 -0.07
N HIS A 169 13.51 8.73 0.42
CA HIS A 169 14.32 9.68 -0.35
C HIS A 169 15.77 9.17 -0.44
N ILE A 170 16.06 8.28 -1.38
CA ILE A 170 17.41 7.70 -1.55
C ILE A 170 18.44 8.77 -1.93
N ASP A 171 18.06 9.78 -2.72
CA ASP A 171 18.93 10.91 -3.02
C ASP A 171 19.32 11.70 -1.77
N PHE A 172 18.38 11.89 -0.83
CA PHE A 172 18.67 12.52 0.46
C PHE A 172 19.49 11.58 1.37
N LEU A 173 19.19 10.28 1.41
CA LEU A 173 19.92 9.30 2.22
C LEU A 173 21.40 9.25 1.83
N LEU A 174 21.70 9.01 0.55
CA LEU A 174 23.08 8.93 0.07
C LEU A 174 23.82 10.26 0.26
N ARG A 175 23.17 11.40 0.01
CA ARG A 175 23.74 12.73 0.26
C ARG A 175 24.04 12.97 1.74
N ASN A 176 23.12 12.63 2.63
CA ASN A 176 23.25 12.88 4.07
C ASN A 176 24.30 11.97 4.73
N GLU A 177 24.43 10.74 4.26
CA GLU A 177 25.51 9.79 4.61
C GLU A 177 26.86 10.15 3.94
N ARG A 178 26.88 11.16 3.05
CA ARG A 178 28.02 11.52 2.17
C ARG A 178 28.56 10.33 1.37
N PHE A 179 27.66 9.44 0.97
CA PHE A 179 27.99 8.20 0.28
C PHE A 179 28.16 8.43 -1.23
N THR A 180 29.30 8.00 -1.78
CA THR A 180 29.71 8.25 -3.17
C THR A 180 29.48 7.07 -4.12
N GLY A 181 29.22 5.87 -3.57
CA GLY A 181 28.87 4.68 -4.36
C GLY A 181 27.42 4.66 -4.83
N THR A 182 27.03 3.58 -5.49
CA THR A 182 25.63 3.31 -5.86
C THR A 182 24.81 2.93 -4.63
N TYR A 183 23.48 2.93 -4.75
CA TYR A 183 22.63 2.38 -3.69
C TYR A 183 22.85 0.86 -3.47
N ALA A 184 23.49 0.15 -4.40
CA ALA A 184 23.81 -1.28 -4.24
C ALA A 184 25.01 -1.46 -3.31
N ASP A 185 26.03 -0.60 -3.46
CA ASP A 185 27.16 -0.51 -2.54
C ASP A 185 26.70 -0.09 -1.14
N TYR A 186 25.66 0.76 -1.05
CA TYR A 186 25.02 1.11 0.22
C TYR A 186 24.33 -0.12 0.84
N ILE A 187 23.48 -0.84 0.11
CA ILE A 187 22.84 -2.07 0.62
C ILE A 187 23.90 -3.11 1.02
N ALA A 188 24.96 -3.31 0.22
CA ALA A 188 26.03 -4.26 0.54
C ALA A 188 26.81 -3.88 1.81
N LYS A 189 27.11 -2.59 2.01
CA LYS A 189 27.74 -2.06 3.23
C LYS A 189 26.83 -2.19 4.46
N HIS A 190 25.52 -2.07 4.27
CA HIS A 190 24.50 -2.10 5.33
C HIS A 190 23.73 -3.44 5.38
N LYS A 191 24.26 -4.51 4.78
CA LYS A 191 23.54 -5.78 4.54
C LYS A 191 22.89 -6.37 5.79
N ASP A 192 23.55 -6.26 6.95
CA ASP A 192 23.14 -6.88 8.20
C ASP A 192 21.98 -6.13 8.90
N SER A 193 21.60 -4.95 8.39
CA SER A 193 20.39 -4.22 8.79
C SER A 193 19.27 -4.23 7.73
N TYR A 194 19.46 -4.87 6.58
CA TYR A 194 18.39 -5.17 5.61
C TYR A 194 17.88 -6.61 5.82
N PRO A 195 16.61 -6.81 6.22
CA PRO A 195 16.04 -8.14 6.33
C PRO A 195 16.03 -8.86 4.99
N LYS A 196 16.16 -10.19 5.00
CA LYS A 196 16.00 -11.03 3.78
C LYS A 196 14.62 -10.95 3.14
N SER A 197 13.63 -10.47 3.89
CA SER A 197 12.26 -10.19 3.46
C SER A 197 12.09 -8.81 2.80
N TYR A 198 13.12 -7.95 2.75
CA TYR A 198 13.05 -6.68 2.02
C TYR A 198 13.01 -6.94 0.50
N LYS A 199 11.86 -6.70 -0.14
CA LYS A 199 11.70 -6.84 -1.59
C LYS A 199 12.26 -5.65 -2.35
N GLY A 200 12.02 -4.42 -1.88
CA GLY A 200 12.37 -3.20 -2.62
C GLY A 200 11.71 -1.93 -2.05
N CYS A 201 11.73 -0.82 -2.80
CA CYS A 201 11.10 0.42 -2.38
C CYS A 201 10.61 1.33 -3.50
N ILE A 202 9.71 2.24 -3.15
CA ILE A 202 9.38 3.43 -3.94
C ILE A 202 10.19 4.60 -3.40
N THR A 203 11.05 5.17 -4.22
CA THR A 203 11.81 6.38 -3.88
C THR A 203 11.27 7.64 -4.56
N VAL A 204 11.25 8.74 -3.81
CA VAL A 204 10.41 9.90 -4.10
C VAL A 204 11.27 11.14 -4.32
N PHE A 205 11.29 11.64 -5.55
CA PHE A 205 12.10 12.81 -5.93
C PHE A 205 11.24 14.07 -5.84
N CYS A 206 11.13 14.63 -4.64
CA CYS A 206 10.17 15.69 -4.30
C CYS A 206 10.66 17.15 -4.51
N LYS A 207 11.89 17.34 -5.01
CA LYS A 207 12.54 18.65 -5.19
C LYS A 207 12.76 18.97 -6.67
N PRO A 208 12.40 20.18 -7.15
CA PRO A 208 12.59 20.61 -8.55
C PRO A 208 13.99 20.38 -9.14
N HIS A 209 15.06 20.58 -8.36
CA HIS A 209 16.43 20.29 -8.83
C HIS A 209 16.70 18.78 -8.93
N SER A 210 16.29 17.99 -7.93
CA SER A 210 16.54 16.54 -7.89
C SER A 210 16.02 15.84 -9.13
N PHE A 211 14.90 16.27 -9.72
CA PHE A 211 14.33 15.63 -10.92
C PHE A 211 14.69 16.29 -12.25
N ALA A 212 15.01 17.59 -12.28
CA ALA A 212 15.53 18.23 -13.49
C ALA A 212 16.88 17.64 -13.93
N GLU A 213 17.69 17.13 -12.98
CA GLU A 213 18.99 16.53 -13.24
C GLU A 213 18.93 14.99 -13.30
N LYS A 214 18.83 14.43 -14.51
CA LYS A 214 18.78 12.97 -14.76
C LYS A 214 19.95 12.18 -14.12
N ASN A 215 21.08 12.82 -13.88
CA ASN A 215 22.29 12.19 -13.34
C ASN A 215 22.17 11.69 -11.89
N VAL A 216 21.20 12.19 -11.11
CA VAL A 216 20.95 11.75 -9.73
C VAL A 216 19.98 10.56 -9.72
N TRP A 217 18.72 10.79 -10.07
CA TRP A 217 17.68 9.75 -10.03
C TRP A 217 17.92 8.60 -11.01
N GLY A 218 18.51 8.88 -12.18
CA GLY A 218 18.81 7.87 -13.18
C GLY A 218 19.78 6.80 -12.69
N LYS A 219 20.70 7.14 -11.77
CA LYS A 219 21.64 6.18 -11.14
C LYS A 219 21.00 5.36 -10.02
N ILE A 220 19.91 5.84 -9.42
CA ILE A 220 19.17 5.14 -8.37
C ILE A 220 18.20 4.13 -9.01
N LEU A 221 17.44 4.58 -10.02
CA LEU A 221 16.46 3.74 -10.74
C LEU A 221 17.08 2.70 -11.70
N VAL A 222 18.41 2.51 -11.72
CA VAL A 222 18.99 1.34 -12.41
C VAL A 222 18.59 0.04 -11.72
N GLN A 223 18.41 0.05 -10.40
CA GLN A 223 18.10 -1.15 -9.61
C GLN A 223 16.69 -1.67 -9.89
N ASP A 224 16.54 -2.99 -9.95
CA ASP A 224 15.29 -3.62 -10.40
C ASP A 224 14.16 -3.56 -9.39
N ASN A 225 14.50 -3.47 -8.11
CA ASN A 225 13.55 -3.34 -7.00
C ASN A 225 13.44 -1.91 -6.44
N VAL A 226 13.80 -0.89 -7.24
CA VAL A 226 13.63 0.52 -6.89
C VAL A 226 12.82 1.23 -7.96
N TRP A 227 11.64 1.70 -7.58
CA TRP A 227 10.72 2.45 -8.43
C TRP A 227 10.65 3.92 -8.03
N GLY A 228 10.26 4.79 -8.94
CA GLY A 228 10.23 6.23 -8.74
C GLY A 228 8.82 6.78 -8.51
N ALA A 229 8.71 7.78 -7.62
CA ALA A 229 7.68 8.80 -7.67
C ALA A 229 8.32 10.18 -7.91
N PHE A 230 7.66 11.04 -8.69
CA PHE A 230 8.17 12.36 -9.05
C PHE A 230 7.12 13.44 -8.86
N GLY A 231 7.48 14.56 -8.21
CA GLY A 231 6.57 15.66 -7.89
C GLY A 231 7.27 16.80 -7.16
N CYS A 232 6.56 17.91 -6.96
CA CYS A 232 7.03 19.05 -6.18
C CYS A 232 6.27 19.16 -4.85
N HIS A 233 6.95 18.85 -3.75
CA HIS A 233 6.47 18.98 -2.38
C HIS A 233 6.05 20.45 -2.08
N PRO A 234 4.95 20.70 -1.34
CA PRO A 234 4.47 22.04 -0.98
C PRO A 234 5.56 23.00 -0.46
N LYS A 235 6.48 22.54 0.39
CA LYS A 235 7.65 23.31 0.89
C LYS A 235 8.65 23.73 -0.20
N SER A 236 8.40 23.41 -1.46
CA SER A 236 9.21 23.81 -2.62
C SER A 236 8.36 24.35 -3.78
N ALA A 237 7.05 24.54 -3.58
CA ALA A 237 6.14 25.05 -4.59
C ALA A 237 6.51 26.48 -5.07
N ASN A 238 7.18 27.31 -4.26
CA ASN A 238 7.74 28.60 -4.69
C ASN A 238 8.63 28.48 -5.95
N PHE A 239 9.38 27.39 -6.10
CA PHE A 239 10.26 27.16 -7.25
C PHE A 239 9.53 26.59 -8.48
N TYR A 240 8.25 26.23 -8.36
CA TYR A 240 7.49 25.57 -9.42
C TYR A 240 6.99 26.57 -10.47
N ASN A 241 7.34 26.28 -11.72
CA ASN A 241 7.04 27.05 -12.93
C ASN A 241 6.98 26.10 -14.14
N ASP A 242 6.62 26.62 -15.31
CA ASP A 242 6.34 25.82 -16.50
C ASP A 242 7.57 25.04 -17.03
N ARG A 243 8.79 25.50 -16.74
CA ARG A 243 10.02 24.74 -17.07
C ARG A 243 10.15 23.51 -16.17
N ILE A 244 9.92 23.68 -14.87
CA ILE A 244 9.90 22.58 -13.89
C ILE A 244 8.75 21.60 -14.16
N GLU A 245 7.58 22.08 -14.59
CA GLU A 245 6.46 21.22 -14.98
C GLU A 245 6.79 20.35 -16.20
N ARG A 246 7.46 20.90 -17.22
CA ARG A 246 7.94 20.12 -18.38
C ARG A 246 9.04 19.11 -18.04
N ASP A 247 9.94 19.44 -17.11
CA ASP A 247 10.96 18.50 -16.64
C ASP A 247 10.33 17.38 -15.78
N LEU A 248 9.30 17.69 -14.99
CA LEU A 248 8.47 16.71 -14.26
C LEU A 248 7.73 15.77 -15.23
N GLU A 249 6.99 16.29 -16.21
CA GLU A 249 6.28 15.47 -17.19
C GLU A 249 7.23 14.55 -17.98
N ARG A 250 8.47 15.00 -18.24
CA ARG A 250 9.53 14.18 -18.85
C ARG A 250 10.03 13.07 -17.90
N ALA A 251 10.24 13.36 -16.62
CA ALA A 251 10.65 12.36 -15.63
C ALA A 251 9.58 11.27 -15.45
N LEU A 252 8.30 11.66 -15.43
CA LEU A 252 7.13 10.78 -15.39
C LEU A 252 6.99 9.85 -16.63
N CYS A 253 7.84 9.98 -17.66
CA CYS A 253 7.88 9.04 -18.79
C CYS A 253 8.90 7.90 -18.63
N HIS A 254 9.66 7.84 -17.53
CA HIS A 254 10.64 6.78 -17.28
C HIS A 254 9.97 5.48 -16.80
N GLY A 255 10.32 4.33 -17.40
CA GLY A 255 9.58 3.06 -17.23
C GLY A 255 9.57 2.43 -15.83
N LYS A 256 10.42 2.90 -14.90
CA LYS A 256 10.38 2.53 -13.46
C LYS A 256 9.64 3.54 -12.58
N VAL A 257 9.02 4.58 -13.15
CA VAL A 257 8.18 5.54 -12.41
C VAL A 257 6.76 4.99 -12.29
N ARG A 258 6.13 5.20 -11.13
CA ARG A 258 4.85 4.58 -10.74
C ARG A 258 3.82 5.50 -10.10
N ALA A 259 4.23 6.66 -9.60
CA ALA A 259 3.30 7.66 -9.08
C ALA A 259 3.78 9.09 -9.36
N LEU A 260 2.83 10.03 -9.34
CA LEU A 260 3.11 11.47 -9.33
C LEU A 260 3.04 11.97 -7.89
N GLY A 261 4.19 12.34 -7.34
CA GLY A 261 4.35 12.72 -5.95
C GLY A 261 5.82 12.76 -5.56
N GLU A 262 6.20 13.41 -4.48
CA GLU A 262 5.36 14.01 -3.44
C GLU A 262 4.70 15.32 -3.90
N ILE A 263 3.39 15.47 -3.65
CA ILE A 263 2.60 16.69 -3.88
C ILE A 263 1.62 16.89 -2.72
N GLY A 264 1.02 18.07 -2.57
CA GLY A 264 -0.01 18.30 -1.56
C GLY A 264 0.13 19.65 -0.86
N LEU A 265 -0.22 19.69 0.43
CA LEU A 265 -0.26 20.90 1.26
C LEU A 265 0.48 20.69 2.59
N ASP A 266 1.09 21.77 3.08
CA ASP A 266 1.85 21.79 4.33
C ASP A 266 1.71 23.16 5.00
N TYR A 267 0.85 23.24 6.00
CA TYR A 267 0.57 24.46 6.77
C TYR A 267 1.37 24.53 8.08
N SER A 268 2.28 23.57 8.32
CA SER A 268 3.15 23.60 9.50
C SER A 268 4.08 24.82 9.46
N GLU A 269 4.47 25.33 10.64
CA GLU A 269 5.38 26.50 10.81
C GLU A 269 6.72 26.36 10.04
N ARG A 270 7.07 25.15 9.64
CA ARG A 270 8.27 24.82 8.84
C ARG A 270 8.09 25.09 7.34
N SER A 271 6.97 25.67 6.92
CA SER A 271 6.56 25.84 5.53
C SER A 271 6.54 27.31 5.11
N GLU A 272 7.68 27.79 4.60
CA GLU A 272 7.87 29.17 4.10
C GLU A 272 7.12 29.46 2.78
N CYS A 273 6.39 28.49 2.22
CA CYS A 273 5.67 28.67 0.96
C CYS A 273 4.23 29.15 1.22
N PRO A 274 3.80 30.32 0.71
CA PRO A 274 2.46 30.84 0.94
C PRO A 274 1.37 29.85 0.49
N THR A 275 0.35 29.65 1.33
CA THR A 275 -0.76 28.70 1.09
C THR A 275 -1.35 28.77 -0.31
N LYS A 276 -1.57 29.97 -0.85
CA LYS A 276 -2.05 30.16 -2.23
C LYS A 276 -1.11 29.55 -3.28
N LYS A 277 0.21 29.72 -3.15
CA LYS A 277 1.19 29.13 -4.08
C LYS A 277 1.25 27.61 -3.93
N GLN A 278 1.07 27.07 -2.72
CA GLN A 278 0.91 25.62 -2.53
C GLN A 278 -0.35 25.11 -3.25
N HIS A 279 -1.51 25.76 -3.04
CA HIS A 279 -2.78 25.47 -3.72
C HIS A 279 -2.65 25.46 -5.24
N ASP A 280 -2.05 26.50 -5.83
CA ASP A 280 -1.87 26.63 -7.28
C ASP A 280 -1.02 25.48 -7.85
N VAL A 281 0.07 25.14 -7.17
CA VAL A 281 1.02 24.10 -7.58
C VAL A 281 0.48 22.69 -7.34
N PHE A 282 -0.31 22.49 -6.28
CA PHE A 282 -1.03 21.23 -6.05
C PHE A 282 -2.09 21.01 -7.13
N ARG A 283 -2.94 22.01 -7.41
CA ARG A 283 -3.94 21.95 -8.49
C ARG A 283 -3.32 21.71 -9.87
N ARG A 284 -2.17 22.33 -10.20
CA ARG A 284 -1.43 22.04 -11.45
C ARG A 284 -1.01 20.58 -11.54
N GLN A 285 -0.39 20.05 -10.50
CA GLN A 285 0.11 18.67 -10.49
C GLN A 285 -0.99 17.61 -10.47
N LEU A 286 -2.10 17.85 -9.76
CA LEU A 286 -3.29 17.00 -9.84
C LEU A 286 -3.89 16.96 -11.26
N LYS A 287 -3.85 18.06 -12.02
CA LYS A 287 -4.26 18.06 -13.43
C LYS A 287 -3.32 17.25 -14.33
N ILE A 288 -2.02 17.13 -14.00
CA ILE A 288 -1.12 16.19 -14.70
C ILE A 288 -1.53 14.74 -14.39
N ALA A 289 -1.78 14.43 -13.11
CA ALA A 289 -2.22 13.10 -12.67
C ALA A 289 -3.53 12.69 -13.33
N GLN A 290 -4.52 13.58 -13.35
CA GLN A 290 -5.82 13.41 -14.03
C GLN A 290 -5.62 13.11 -15.53
N ARG A 291 -4.90 13.97 -16.27
CA ARG A 291 -4.65 13.79 -17.72
C ARG A 291 -3.95 12.47 -18.05
N ARG A 292 -3.03 12.02 -17.19
CA ARG A 292 -2.19 10.84 -17.43
C ARG A 292 -2.69 9.57 -16.75
N LYS A 293 -3.80 9.62 -15.99
CA LYS A 293 -4.30 8.54 -15.12
C LYS A 293 -3.23 8.00 -14.16
N PHE A 294 -2.39 8.88 -13.60
CA PHE A 294 -1.37 8.50 -12.62
C PHE A 294 -1.95 8.44 -11.21
N HIS A 295 -1.60 7.39 -10.45
CA HIS A 295 -1.75 7.39 -8.99
C HIS A 295 -0.83 8.46 -8.39
N VAL A 296 -1.22 9.03 -7.24
CA VAL A 296 -0.49 10.13 -6.60
C VAL A 296 0.06 9.79 -5.21
N VAL A 297 1.14 10.46 -4.81
CA VAL A 297 1.64 10.45 -3.42
C VAL A 297 1.40 11.82 -2.81
N ILE A 298 0.47 11.87 -1.86
CA ILE A 298 -0.02 13.07 -1.18
C ILE A 298 0.69 13.22 0.16
N HIS A 299 1.38 14.33 0.35
CA HIS A 299 1.75 14.83 1.66
C HIS A 299 0.70 15.84 2.13
N CYS A 300 0.20 15.63 3.34
CA CYS A 300 -0.66 16.58 4.04
C CYS A 300 -0.02 16.93 5.39
N ARG A 301 0.00 18.21 5.75
CA ARG A 301 0.30 18.65 7.12
C ARG A 301 -0.61 19.80 7.49
N ASP A 302 -1.45 19.59 8.51
CA ASP A 302 -2.33 20.59 9.11
C ASP A 302 -3.31 21.24 8.11
N ALA A 303 -3.66 20.51 7.03
CA ALA A 303 -4.32 21.03 5.83
C ALA A 303 -5.39 20.08 5.22
N ASP A 304 -5.85 19.07 5.98
CA ASP A 304 -6.61 17.93 5.44
C ASP A 304 -7.91 18.33 4.71
N ASP A 305 -8.69 19.25 5.25
CA ASP A 305 -9.99 19.63 4.67
C ASP A 305 -9.82 20.42 3.34
N ASP A 306 -8.77 21.24 3.22
CA ASP A 306 -8.39 21.89 1.96
C ASP A 306 -7.84 20.88 0.95
N ALA A 307 -7.01 19.92 1.40
CA ALA A 307 -6.44 18.90 0.53
C ALA A 307 -7.52 17.98 -0.06
N ILE A 308 -8.46 17.51 0.78
CA ILE A 308 -9.64 16.73 0.36
C ILE A 308 -10.48 17.51 -0.64
N LYS A 309 -10.78 18.79 -0.37
CA LYS A 309 -11.55 19.66 -1.26
C LYS A 309 -10.87 19.81 -2.63
N ILE A 310 -9.57 20.13 -2.65
CA ILE A 310 -8.79 20.31 -3.89
C ILE A 310 -8.71 19.02 -4.70
N MET A 311 -8.62 17.86 -4.03
CA MET A 311 -8.64 16.58 -4.72
C MET A 311 -10.03 16.28 -5.30
N HIS A 312 -11.13 16.57 -4.60
CA HIS A 312 -12.48 16.44 -5.16
C HIS A 312 -12.78 17.41 -6.33
N GLU A 313 -12.14 18.59 -6.37
CA GLU A 313 -12.25 19.52 -7.50
C GLU A 313 -11.63 19.00 -8.82
N ILE A 314 -10.79 17.94 -8.78
CA ILE A 314 -9.94 17.53 -9.92
C ILE A 314 -9.94 16.01 -10.18
N LEU A 315 -9.93 15.18 -9.14
CA LEU A 315 -9.75 13.74 -9.25
C LEU A 315 -11.08 12.97 -9.05
N PRO A 316 -11.33 11.89 -9.82
CA PRO A 316 -12.39 10.94 -9.54
C PRO A 316 -12.33 10.38 -8.11
N LYS A 317 -13.49 10.13 -7.50
CA LYS A 317 -13.62 9.68 -6.09
C LYS A 317 -12.94 8.32 -5.84
N ASP A 318 -12.87 7.49 -6.87
CA ASP A 318 -12.24 6.17 -6.92
C ASP A 318 -10.72 6.21 -7.19
N THR A 319 -10.11 7.38 -7.32
CA THR A 319 -8.66 7.49 -7.55
C THR A 319 -7.86 6.80 -6.44
N ILE A 320 -6.94 5.92 -6.83
CA ILE A 320 -5.97 5.29 -5.94
C ILE A 320 -4.84 6.29 -5.64
N PHE A 321 -4.54 6.50 -4.36
CA PHE A 321 -3.39 7.30 -3.94
C PHE A 321 -2.82 6.87 -2.59
N HIS A 322 -1.54 7.19 -2.39
CA HIS A 322 -0.86 7.08 -1.11
C HIS A 322 -0.94 8.43 -0.38
N LEU A 323 -1.58 8.47 0.78
CA LEU A 323 -1.48 9.55 1.76
C LEU A 323 -0.29 9.27 2.69
N HIS A 324 0.84 9.89 2.40
CA HIS A 324 2.15 9.64 2.99
C HIS A 324 2.34 10.28 4.37
N CYS A 325 3.11 9.62 5.24
CA CYS A 325 3.56 10.09 6.55
C CYS A 325 2.41 10.63 7.41
N PHE A 326 1.37 9.83 7.57
CA PHE A 326 0.15 10.25 8.24
C PHE A 326 0.35 10.38 9.76
N THR A 327 0.26 11.62 10.25
CA THR A 327 0.36 11.96 11.68
C THR A 327 -0.91 12.55 12.26
N GLY A 328 -2.02 12.50 11.52
CA GLY A 328 -3.34 12.86 12.03
C GLY A 328 -3.89 11.81 12.99
N ASN A 329 -4.98 12.14 13.67
CA ASN A 329 -5.72 11.21 14.52
C ASN A 329 -6.61 10.27 13.69
N TRP A 330 -7.21 9.28 14.35
CA TRP A 330 -8.11 8.31 13.69
C TRP A 330 -9.35 8.96 13.05
N LYS A 331 -9.93 10.00 13.66
CA LYS A 331 -11.07 10.75 13.11
C LYS A 331 -10.71 11.44 11.78
N THR A 332 -9.48 11.94 11.63
CA THR A 332 -8.94 12.47 10.37
C THR A 332 -8.67 11.36 9.35
N ALA A 333 -8.15 10.19 9.76
CA ALA A 333 -8.01 9.05 8.85
C ALA A 333 -9.37 8.58 8.31
N GLN A 334 -10.42 8.57 9.15
CA GLN A 334 -11.79 8.27 8.74
C GLN A 334 -12.37 9.33 7.78
N LYS A 335 -12.04 10.63 7.93
CA LYS A 335 -12.39 11.66 6.91
C LYS A 335 -11.86 11.27 5.53
N TRP A 336 -10.56 10.95 5.44
CA TRP A 336 -9.90 10.58 4.19
C TRP A 336 -10.50 9.32 3.55
N ILE A 337 -10.74 8.27 4.35
CA ILE A 337 -11.34 7.01 3.87
C ILE A 337 -12.78 7.21 3.38
N LYS A 338 -13.57 8.07 4.06
CA LYS A 338 -14.95 8.40 3.65
C LYS A 338 -14.99 9.26 2.37
N ALA A 339 -14.03 10.17 2.22
CA ALA A 339 -13.88 11.00 1.02
C ALA A 339 -13.47 10.14 -0.19
N PHE A 340 -12.43 9.32 -0.04
CA PHE A 340 -11.82 8.53 -1.11
C PHE A 340 -11.69 7.05 -0.68
N PRO A 341 -12.61 6.16 -1.11
CA PRO A 341 -12.61 4.75 -0.70
C PRO A 341 -11.33 3.97 -1.06
N ASN A 342 -10.54 4.47 -2.02
CA ASN A 342 -9.30 3.87 -2.53
C ASN A 342 -8.03 4.59 -2.04
N VAL A 343 -8.11 5.41 -0.98
CA VAL A 343 -6.92 5.94 -0.28
C VAL A 343 -6.14 4.82 0.41
N TYR A 344 -4.82 4.89 0.40
CA TYR A 344 -3.94 4.08 1.23
C TYR A 344 -3.09 5.00 2.10
N ILE A 345 -2.96 4.67 3.39
CA ILE A 345 -2.35 5.55 4.40
C ILE A 345 -0.98 5.00 4.79
N GLY A 346 0.05 5.82 4.61
CA GLY A 346 1.42 5.55 5.03
C GLY A 346 1.61 5.75 6.53
N ILE A 347 2.28 4.79 7.17
CA ILE A 347 2.71 4.89 8.57
C ILE A 347 4.23 4.71 8.61
N THR A 348 4.96 5.75 9.03
CA THR A 348 6.43 5.71 9.15
C THR A 348 6.91 5.03 10.43
N ASN A 349 8.23 4.85 10.53
CA ASN A 349 8.94 4.47 11.76
C ASN A 349 8.62 5.34 12.99
N LEU A 350 7.97 6.49 12.83
CA LEU A 350 7.40 7.29 13.92
C LEU A 350 6.47 6.46 14.82
N VAL A 351 5.77 5.45 14.29
CA VAL A 351 4.94 4.51 15.10
C VAL A 351 5.74 3.79 16.20
N THR A 352 7.08 3.74 16.10
CA THR A 352 7.97 3.14 17.12
C THR A 352 8.37 4.12 18.23
N PHE A 353 7.88 5.36 18.20
CA PHE A 353 8.23 6.42 19.15
C PHE A 353 7.12 6.52 20.20
N SER A 354 7.47 6.45 21.50
CA SER A 354 6.46 6.46 22.58
C SER A 354 5.62 7.74 22.66
N SER A 355 6.03 8.83 21.98
CA SER A 355 5.29 10.09 21.86
C SER A 355 4.29 10.13 20.69
N ALA A 356 4.29 9.14 19.78
CA ALA A 356 3.47 9.16 18.56
C ALA A 356 2.02 8.67 18.80
N VAL A 357 1.35 9.23 19.80
CA VAL A 357 0.04 8.77 20.31
C VAL A 357 -1.01 8.62 19.21
N GLU A 358 -1.14 9.63 18.35
CA GLU A 358 -2.10 9.60 17.23
C GLU A 358 -1.78 8.52 16.20
N THR A 359 -0.49 8.36 15.86
CA THR A 359 -0.02 7.29 14.98
C THR A 359 -0.31 5.90 15.59
N HIS A 360 -0.22 5.73 16.91
CA HIS A 360 -0.64 4.49 17.58
C HIS A 360 -2.16 4.26 17.51
N GLY A 361 -2.96 5.32 17.62
CA GLY A 361 -4.42 5.27 17.45
C GLY A 361 -4.82 4.84 16.04
N VAL A 362 -4.23 5.48 15.02
CA VAL A 362 -4.44 5.12 13.61
C VAL A 362 -3.98 3.69 13.35
N ALA A 363 -2.76 3.32 13.78
CA ALA A 363 -2.22 1.96 13.61
C ALA A 363 -3.09 0.88 14.26
N ARG A 364 -3.80 1.19 15.36
CA ARG A 364 -4.73 0.25 15.99
C ARG A 364 -5.97 0.02 15.13
N TYR A 365 -6.63 1.07 14.65
CA TYR A 365 -7.94 0.95 14.01
C TYR A 365 -7.93 0.83 12.47
N ILE A 366 -6.85 1.24 11.79
CA ILE A 366 -6.80 1.20 10.32
C ILE A 366 -6.92 -0.24 9.77
N PRO A 367 -7.78 -0.50 8.76
CA PRO A 367 -7.82 -1.78 8.05
C PRO A 367 -6.47 -2.12 7.38
N LEU A 368 -6.05 -3.39 7.46
CA LEU A 368 -4.77 -3.82 6.87
C LEU A 368 -4.74 -3.70 5.34
N ASN A 369 -5.90 -3.69 4.67
CA ASN A 369 -6.04 -3.46 3.23
C ASN A 369 -6.10 -1.95 2.86
N ARG A 370 -5.75 -1.05 3.78
CA ARG A 370 -5.62 0.41 3.58
C ARG A 370 -4.29 0.97 4.11
N LEU A 371 -3.38 0.11 4.57
CA LEU A 371 -2.12 0.46 5.22
C LEU A 371 -0.93 0.32 4.26
N LEU A 372 0.00 1.27 4.29
CA LEU A 372 1.32 1.14 3.67
C LEU A 372 2.42 1.25 4.72
N LEU A 373 3.48 0.44 4.55
CA LEU A 373 4.71 0.52 5.35
C LEU A 373 5.68 1.47 4.67
N GLU A 374 6.26 2.39 5.43
CA GLU A 374 7.21 3.35 4.89
C GLU A 374 8.31 3.68 5.91
N THR A 375 9.49 4.05 5.43
CA THR A 375 10.54 4.57 6.33
C THR A 375 10.55 6.08 6.43
N ASP A 376 10.18 6.76 5.34
CA ASP A 376 10.57 8.16 5.07
C ASP A 376 12.09 8.37 5.25
N ALA A 377 12.90 7.39 4.85
CA ALA A 377 14.36 7.49 4.94
C ALA A 377 14.86 8.71 4.15
N PRO A 378 15.78 9.54 4.69
CA PRO A 378 16.63 9.28 5.86
C PRO A 378 16.03 9.59 7.25
N TYR A 379 14.77 10.03 7.34
CA TYR A 379 14.12 10.45 8.59
C TYR A 379 13.68 9.27 9.48
N PHE A 380 13.16 9.56 10.67
CA PHE A 380 12.61 8.60 11.63
C PHE A 380 13.44 7.30 11.85
N VAL A 381 14.66 7.40 12.40
CA VAL A 381 15.40 6.19 12.85
C VAL A 381 14.56 5.46 13.92
N PRO A 382 14.24 4.15 13.75
CA PRO A 382 13.41 3.42 14.70
C PRO A 382 14.01 3.44 16.11
N THR A 383 13.17 3.58 17.14
CA THR A 383 13.63 3.74 18.53
C THR A 383 14.61 2.64 18.96
N LYS A 384 14.34 1.39 18.58
CA LYS A 384 15.19 0.23 18.92
C LYS A 384 16.52 0.16 18.15
N VAL A 385 16.61 0.79 16.97
CA VAL A 385 17.85 0.93 16.19
C VAL A 385 18.69 2.07 16.77
N ARG A 386 18.06 3.20 17.08
CA ARG A 386 18.69 4.37 17.70
C ARG A 386 19.29 4.07 19.09
N SER A 387 18.74 3.10 19.82
CA SER A 387 19.24 2.68 21.15
C SER A 387 20.34 1.60 21.10
N SER A 388 20.56 0.95 19.96
CA SER A 388 21.46 -0.22 19.84
C SER A 388 22.59 -0.04 18.82
N SER A 389 22.56 1.04 18.01
CA SER A 389 23.51 1.28 16.93
C SER A 389 23.89 2.75 16.83
N ARG A 390 24.90 3.06 16.01
CA ARG A 390 25.27 4.44 15.63
C ARG A 390 24.53 4.94 14.38
N ALA A 391 23.43 4.30 13.96
CA ALA A 391 22.67 4.71 12.78
C ALA A 391 22.10 6.12 12.95
N ARG A 392 22.54 7.05 12.09
CA ARG A 392 22.13 8.47 12.14
C ARG A 392 20.88 8.76 11.31
N PHE A 393 20.62 7.91 10.34
CA PHE A 393 19.54 8.00 9.36
C PHE A 393 18.85 6.64 9.25
N SER A 394 17.58 6.61 8.88
CA SER A 394 16.92 5.35 8.52
C SER A 394 17.23 4.99 7.06
N HIS A 395 16.97 3.74 6.69
CA HIS A 395 17.07 3.27 5.31
C HIS A 395 15.94 2.28 5.01
N PRO A 396 15.56 2.03 3.75
CA PRO A 396 14.34 1.27 3.41
C PRO A 396 14.13 -0.09 4.09
N GLY A 397 15.20 -0.87 4.28
CA GLY A 397 15.14 -2.14 5.05
C GLY A 397 14.59 -2.00 6.49
N MET A 398 14.56 -0.79 7.07
CA MET A 398 14.01 -0.54 8.40
C MET A 398 12.47 -0.55 8.46
N ALA A 399 11.73 -0.56 7.34
CA ALA A 399 10.25 -0.60 7.38
C ALA A 399 9.69 -1.86 8.08
N ILE A 400 10.50 -2.91 8.26
CA ILE A 400 10.20 -4.05 9.13
C ILE A 400 9.85 -3.65 10.58
N HIS A 401 10.42 -2.53 11.08
CA HIS A 401 10.12 -1.98 12.40
C HIS A 401 8.70 -1.41 12.48
N VAL A 402 8.20 -0.82 11.40
CA VAL A 402 6.79 -0.39 11.27
C VAL A 402 5.89 -1.61 11.37
N ALA A 403 6.13 -2.63 10.53
CA ALA A 403 5.32 -3.84 10.51
C ALA A 403 5.27 -4.54 11.87
N ALA A 404 6.43 -4.70 12.53
CA ALA A 404 6.52 -5.34 13.84
C ALA A 404 5.82 -4.53 14.94
N GLN A 405 5.90 -3.20 14.89
CA GLN A 405 5.22 -2.34 15.86
C GLN A 405 3.71 -2.29 15.64
N ILE A 406 3.23 -2.28 14.38
CA ILE A 406 1.80 -2.35 14.05
C ILE A 406 1.21 -3.70 14.46
N ALA A 407 1.92 -4.81 14.19
CA ALA A 407 1.52 -6.14 14.64
C ALA A 407 1.34 -6.20 16.17
N ALA A 408 2.29 -5.63 16.92
CA ALA A 408 2.21 -5.53 18.38
C ALA A 408 1.12 -4.55 18.89
N ILE A 409 0.78 -3.49 18.13
CA ILE A 409 -0.30 -2.54 18.47
C ILE A 409 -1.70 -3.14 18.24
N LYS A 410 -1.83 -4.01 17.23
CA LYS A 410 -3.05 -4.74 16.84
C LYS A 410 -3.21 -6.11 17.52
N ASN A 411 -2.17 -6.62 18.16
CA ASN A 411 -2.10 -7.98 18.72
C ASN A 411 -2.36 -9.08 17.68
N ILE A 412 -1.66 -9.00 16.54
CA ILE A 412 -1.72 -9.96 15.43
C ILE A 412 -0.32 -10.44 15.04
N ARG A 413 -0.23 -11.47 14.20
CA ARG A 413 1.05 -11.93 13.63
C ARG A 413 1.59 -10.90 12.63
N ILE A 414 2.91 -10.75 12.57
CA ILE A 414 3.52 -9.77 11.65
C ILE A 414 3.36 -10.19 10.19
N GLU A 415 3.35 -11.49 9.91
CA GLU A 415 3.14 -12.09 8.58
C GLU A 415 1.84 -11.60 7.93
N GLU A 416 0.79 -11.34 8.73
CA GLU A 416 -0.48 -10.78 8.25
C GLU A 416 -0.36 -9.30 7.86
N VAL A 417 0.48 -8.53 8.56
CA VAL A 417 0.84 -7.15 8.20
C VAL A 417 1.69 -7.15 6.93
N LEU A 418 2.73 -7.99 6.85
CA LEU A 418 3.63 -8.09 5.69
C LEU A 418 2.84 -8.51 4.43
N ARG A 419 2.01 -9.56 4.52
CA ARG A 419 1.15 -10.01 3.41
C ARG A 419 0.26 -8.89 2.89
N SER A 420 -0.49 -8.24 3.79
CA SER A 420 -1.48 -7.22 3.41
C SER A 420 -0.80 -5.98 2.83
N THR A 421 0.25 -5.49 3.47
CA THR A 421 0.96 -4.27 3.03
C THR A 421 1.79 -4.51 1.77
N CYS A 422 2.33 -5.70 1.54
CA CYS A 422 2.99 -6.04 0.28
C CYS A 422 2.00 -5.97 -0.90
N VAL A 423 0.83 -6.59 -0.77
CA VAL A 423 -0.25 -6.51 -1.78
C VAL A 423 -0.74 -5.08 -1.97
N ASN A 424 -0.88 -4.29 -0.90
CA ASN A 424 -1.25 -2.88 -1.00
C ASN A 424 -0.23 -2.08 -1.82
N THR A 425 1.08 -2.21 -1.56
CA THR A 425 2.11 -1.49 -2.34
C THR A 425 2.13 -1.97 -3.80
N GLN A 426 1.92 -3.27 -4.06
CA GLN A 426 1.79 -3.82 -5.42
C GLN A 426 0.60 -3.19 -6.18
N VAL A 427 -0.56 -3.04 -5.53
CA VAL A 427 -1.75 -2.38 -6.13
C VAL A 427 -1.55 -0.87 -6.31
N VAL A 428 -1.04 -0.17 -5.30
CA VAL A 428 -0.88 1.29 -5.32
C VAL A 428 0.18 1.74 -6.34
N TYR A 429 1.22 0.94 -6.56
CA TYR A 429 2.33 1.30 -7.45
C TYR A 429 2.44 0.43 -8.70
N ASN A 430 1.56 -0.55 -8.94
CA ASN A 430 1.62 -1.46 -10.09
C ASN A 430 3.04 -2.06 -10.27
N ILE A 431 3.53 -2.71 -9.20
CA ILE A 431 4.84 -3.37 -9.12
C ILE A 431 4.67 -4.89 -8.88
N PRO A 432 5.67 -5.73 -9.23
CA PRO A 432 5.59 -7.19 -9.12
C PRO A 432 5.46 -7.74 -7.69
#